data_AF-A0A657IUK0-F1
#
_entry.id   AF-A0A657IUK0-F1
#
_cell.length_a   1.000
_cell.length_b   1.000
_cell.length_c   1.000
_cell.angle_alpha   90.00
_cell.angle_beta   90.00
_cell.angle_gamma   90.00
#
_symmetry.space_group_name_H-M   'P 1'
#
loop_
_entity.id
_entity.type
_entity.pdbx_description
1 polymer ?
#
loop_
_entity_poly.entity_id
_entity_poly.type
_entity_poly.pdbx_seq_one_letter_code
_entity_poly.pdbx_strand_id
1 'polypeptide(L)'
;MESHGIQQALDRTEEIELVLHTGESGLLPRPRLFGSLIAKCAALSNTADTPDRHLYDIGVMAEMLEPGDLARENITRRDRVHLGRALDRWEQGRGAWRDLYPRALPALEQVLNS
;
A
#
# COMPACT_ATOMS: atom_id res chain seq x y z
N MET A 1 -3.41 1.42 22.10
CA MET A 1 -4.21 1.91 20.96
C MET A 1 -3.80 1.06 19.77
N GLU A 2 -4.48 -0.06 19.57
CA GLU A 2 -4.22 -0.96 18.44
C GLU A 2 -4.80 -0.30 17.18
N SER A 3 -3.93 0.20 16.32
CA SER A 3 -4.35 0.56 14.97
C SER A 3 -4.52 -0.74 14.20
N HIS A 4 -5.74 -1.27 14.12
CA HIS A 4 -6.03 -2.56 13.48
C HIS A 4 -5.52 -2.66 12.02
N GLY A 5 -5.32 -1.55 11.33
CA GLY A 5 -4.71 -1.52 9.99
C GLY A 5 -3.20 -1.80 9.97
N ILE A 6 -2.48 -1.47 11.06
CA ILE A 6 -1.04 -1.74 11.19
C ILE A 6 -0.82 -3.24 11.41
N GLN A 7 -1.60 -3.86 12.30
CA GLN A 7 -1.46 -5.30 12.58
C GLN A 7 -1.70 -6.15 11.33
N GLN A 8 -2.72 -5.82 10.53
CA GLN A 8 -3.05 -6.57 9.31
C GLN A 8 -1.98 -6.46 8.21
N ALA A 9 -1.19 -5.37 8.20
CA ALA A 9 -0.05 -5.22 7.32
C ALA A 9 1.19 -5.98 7.84
N LEU A 10 1.36 -6.03 9.17
CA LEU A 10 2.37 -6.87 9.82
C LEU A 10 2.09 -8.36 9.63
N ASP A 11 0.82 -8.78 9.56
CA ASP A 11 0.45 -10.17 9.31
C ASP A 11 0.80 -10.62 7.87
N ARG A 12 1.08 -9.67 6.96
CA ARG A 12 1.51 -9.90 5.56
C ARG A 12 3.02 -9.69 5.37
N THR A 13 3.76 -9.88 6.44
CA THR A 13 5.21 -9.75 6.43
C THR A 13 5.86 -11.00 5.84
N GLU A 14 6.87 -10.78 5.01
CA GLU A 14 7.80 -11.80 4.58
C GLU A 14 9.15 -11.62 5.28
N GLU A 15 9.82 -12.72 5.58
CA GLU A 15 11.21 -12.68 6.04
C GLU A 15 12.11 -12.55 4.82
N ILE A 16 12.94 -11.52 4.81
CA ILE A 16 13.92 -11.29 3.74
C ILE A 16 15.30 -11.44 4.35
N GLU A 17 16.15 -12.25 3.72
CA GLU A 17 17.56 -12.29 4.08
C GLU A 17 18.24 -10.99 3.62
N LEU A 18 18.76 -10.23 4.58
CA LEU A 18 19.62 -9.10 4.34
C LEU A 18 21.07 -9.53 4.56
N VAL A 19 21.91 -9.20 3.59
CA VAL A 19 23.36 -9.36 3.71
C VAL A 19 23.97 -7.97 3.73
N LEU A 20 24.62 -7.63 4.84
CA LEU A 20 25.37 -6.39 4.98
C LEU A 20 26.65 -6.46 4.14
N HIS A 21 27.16 -5.29 3.76
CA HIS A 21 28.44 -5.22 3.03
C HIS A 21 29.63 -5.78 3.84
N THR A 22 29.47 -5.95 5.17
CA THR A 22 30.44 -6.57 6.08
C THR A 22 30.44 -8.10 5.99
N GLY A 23 29.49 -8.69 5.25
CA GLY A 23 29.30 -10.14 5.13
C GLY A 23 28.40 -10.75 6.20
N GLU A 24 27.92 -9.96 7.16
CA GLU A 24 26.92 -10.41 8.13
C GLU A 24 25.55 -10.55 7.46
N SER A 25 24.83 -11.62 7.78
CA SER A 25 23.46 -11.81 7.31
C SER A 25 22.45 -11.96 8.45
N GLY A 26 21.20 -11.62 8.16
CA GLY A 26 20.09 -11.77 9.09
C GLY A 26 18.75 -11.71 8.38
N LEU A 27 17.71 -12.22 9.03
CA LEU A 27 16.35 -12.15 8.53
C LEU A 27 15.68 -10.85 9.00
N LEU A 28 15.11 -10.10 8.07
CA LEU A 28 14.31 -8.92 8.36
C LEU A 28 12.84 -9.18 8.01
N PRO A 29 11.92 -9.07 8.99
CA PRO A 29 10.49 -8.99 8.69
C PRO A 29 10.18 -7.72 7.90
N ARG A 30 9.79 -7.86 6.63
CA ARG A 30 9.31 -6.75 5.79
C ARG A 30 7.85 -7.01 5.37
N PRO A 31 6.92 -6.06 5.57
CA PRO A 31 5.61 -6.13 4.94
C PRO A 31 5.73 -6.25 3.42
N ARG A 32 4.95 -7.14 2.81
CA ARG A 32 4.82 -7.18 1.35
C ARG A 32 4.22 -5.87 0.84
N LEU A 33 4.52 -5.54 -0.42
CA LEU A 33 4.12 -4.28 -1.05
C LEU A 33 2.61 -4.00 -0.89
N PHE A 34 1.77 -5.01 -1.12
CA PHE A 34 0.32 -4.89 -0.93
C PHE A 34 -0.06 -4.55 0.53
N GLY A 35 0.54 -5.24 1.50
CA GLY A 35 0.33 -4.95 2.92
C GLY A 35 0.72 -3.52 3.30
N SER A 36 1.87 -3.04 2.80
CA SER A 36 2.31 -1.65 2.98
C SER A 36 1.34 -0.63 2.36
N LEU A 37 0.86 -0.90 1.15
CA LEU A 37 -0.12 -0.06 0.45
C LEU A 37 -1.40 0.08 1.28
N ILE A 38 -1.97 -1.04 1.74
CA ILE A 38 -3.20 -1.02 2.55
C ILE A 38 -2.99 -0.28 3.87
N ALA A 39 -1.85 -0.46 4.54
CA ALA A 39 -1.54 0.27 5.77
C ALA A 39 -1.55 1.79 5.53
N LYS A 40 -1.03 2.24 4.39
CA LYS A 40 -1.01 3.66 4.01
C LYS A 40 -2.40 4.19 3.68
N CYS A 41 -3.21 3.40 2.97
CA CYS A 41 -4.62 3.73 2.69
C CYS A 41 -5.45 3.83 4.00
N ALA A 42 -5.19 2.93 4.95
CA ALA A 42 -5.81 2.98 6.28
C ALA A 42 -5.36 4.23 7.06
N ALA A 43 -4.07 4.57 7.03
CA ALA A 43 -3.56 5.78 7.68
C ALA A 43 -4.17 7.07 7.11
N LEU A 44 -4.32 7.17 5.77
CA LEU A 44 -5.01 8.28 5.11
C LEU A 44 -6.47 8.44 5.61
N SER A 45 -7.12 7.36 6.05
CA SER A 45 -8.46 7.42 6.62
C SER A 45 -8.51 8.03 8.02
N ASN A 46 -7.38 8.11 8.73
CA ASN A 46 -7.29 8.57 10.13
C ASN A 46 -6.74 9.99 10.28
N THR A 47 -6.22 10.60 9.21
CA THR A 47 -5.60 11.94 9.25
C THR A 47 -6.58 13.03 8.84
N ALA A 48 -6.67 14.08 9.67
CA ALA A 48 -7.41 15.31 9.37
C ALA A 48 -6.63 16.29 8.48
N ASP A 49 -5.31 16.12 8.32
CA ASP A 49 -4.45 17.10 7.65
C ASP A 49 -3.34 16.50 6.77
N THR A 50 -3.06 17.21 5.65
CA THR A 50 -2.15 16.89 4.52
C THR A 50 -2.39 15.57 3.74
N PRO A 51 -3.56 15.42 3.06
CA PRO A 51 -3.84 14.29 2.16
C PRO A 51 -2.79 14.07 1.07
N ASP A 52 -2.19 15.16 0.56
CA ASP A 52 -1.36 15.13 -0.64
C ASP A 52 -0.10 14.25 -0.51
N ARG A 53 0.58 14.27 0.64
CA ARG A 53 1.75 13.41 0.87
C ARG A 53 1.37 11.93 0.92
N HIS A 54 0.27 11.62 1.59
CA HIS A 54 -0.22 10.25 1.71
C HIS A 54 -0.67 9.72 0.34
N LEU A 55 -1.36 10.56 -0.45
CA LEU A 55 -1.70 10.24 -1.82
C LEU A 55 -0.43 9.98 -2.62
N TYR A 56 0.57 10.88 -2.64
CA TYR A 56 1.84 10.63 -3.34
C TYR A 56 2.44 9.24 -3.05
N ASP A 57 2.59 8.89 -1.77
CA ASP A 57 3.14 7.60 -1.36
C ASP A 57 2.28 6.41 -1.83
N ILE A 58 0.95 6.52 -1.75
CA ILE A 58 0.01 5.52 -2.27
C ILE A 58 0.21 5.34 -3.78
N GLY A 59 0.42 6.44 -4.50
CA GLY A 59 0.67 6.45 -5.94
C GLY A 59 1.93 5.69 -6.31
N VAL A 60 3.04 6.01 -5.64
CA VAL A 60 4.33 5.31 -5.83
C VAL A 60 4.17 3.81 -5.57
N MET A 61 3.52 3.43 -4.46
CA MET A 61 3.34 2.02 -4.12
C MET A 61 2.43 1.28 -5.11
N ALA A 62 1.32 1.90 -5.52
CA ALA A 62 0.42 1.33 -6.51
C ALA A 62 1.07 1.21 -7.90
N GLU A 63 1.91 2.16 -8.29
CA GLU A 63 2.68 2.12 -9.54
C GLU A 63 3.67 0.95 -9.58
N MET A 64 4.20 0.53 -8.42
CA MET A 64 5.10 -0.62 -8.30
C MET A 64 4.38 -1.97 -8.23
N LEU A 65 3.05 -1.98 -8.06
CA LEU A 65 2.29 -3.20 -7.83
C LEU A 65 2.22 -4.04 -9.10
N GLU A 66 2.69 -5.29 -9.03
CA GLU A 66 2.62 -6.23 -10.13
C GLU A 66 1.47 -7.24 -9.94
N PRO A 67 0.92 -7.82 -11.02
CA PRO A 67 -0.12 -8.85 -10.90
C PRO A 67 0.28 -10.04 -10.01
N GLY A 68 1.58 -10.37 -9.98
CA GLY A 68 2.14 -11.42 -9.14
C GLY A 68 2.08 -11.11 -7.64
N ASP A 69 2.15 -9.82 -7.25
CA ASP A 69 1.99 -9.41 -5.86
C ASP A 69 0.56 -9.69 -5.38
N LEU A 70 -0.43 -9.38 -6.21
CA LEU A 70 -1.84 -9.58 -5.89
C LEU A 70 -2.24 -11.05 -5.77
N ALA A 71 -1.70 -11.91 -6.65
CA ALA A 71 -2.00 -13.33 -6.67
C ALA A 71 -1.60 -14.06 -5.37
N ARG A 72 -0.69 -13.48 -4.58
CA ARG A 72 -0.17 -14.04 -3.33
C ARG A 72 -0.94 -13.58 -2.09
N GLU A 73 -1.91 -12.69 -2.26
CA GLU A 73 -2.58 -11.99 -1.17
C GLU A 73 -4.01 -12.48 -0.96
N ASN A 74 -4.39 -12.63 0.31
CA ASN A 74 -5.79 -12.81 0.68
C ASN A 74 -6.43 -11.42 0.87
N ILE A 75 -7.07 -10.91 -0.20
CA ILE A 75 -7.67 -9.57 -0.23
C ILE A 75 -9.01 -9.60 0.49
N THR A 76 -9.06 -8.94 1.66
CA THR A 76 -10.24 -8.91 2.52
C THR A 76 -11.18 -7.76 2.16
N ARG A 77 -12.42 -7.83 2.64
CA ARG A 77 -13.39 -6.72 2.53
C ARG A 77 -12.87 -5.42 3.15
N ARG A 78 -12.13 -5.50 4.26
CA ARG A 78 -11.57 -4.32 4.94
C ARG A 78 -10.51 -3.62 4.08
N ASP A 79 -9.67 -4.39 3.40
CA ASP A 79 -8.66 -3.84 2.48
C ASP A 79 -9.32 -3.00 1.38
N ARG A 80 -10.39 -3.53 0.76
CA ARG A 80 -11.17 -2.82 -0.26
C ARG A 80 -11.80 -1.53 0.27
N VAL A 81 -12.28 -1.52 1.51
CA VAL A 81 -12.83 -0.29 2.12
C VAL A 81 -11.75 0.77 2.28
N HIS A 82 -10.56 0.41 2.75
CA HIS A 82 -9.45 1.36 2.87
C HIS A 82 -8.99 1.87 1.50
N LEU A 83 -8.88 0.97 0.53
CA LEU A 83 -8.44 1.28 -0.82
C LEU A 83 -9.44 2.13 -1.57
N GLY A 84 -10.74 1.83 -1.51
CA GLY A 84 -11.80 2.63 -2.13
C GLY A 84 -11.83 4.06 -1.58
N ARG A 85 -11.70 4.24 -0.26
CA ARG A 85 -11.61 5.59 0.34
C ARG A 85 -10.36 6.36 -0.11
N ALA A 86 -9.25 5.66 -0.32
CA ALA A 86 -8.03 6.28 -0.83
C ALA A 86 -8.19 6.68 -2.29
N LEU A 87 -8.85 5.84 -3.10
CA LEU A 87 -9.18 6.11 -4.49
C LEU A 87 -10.12 7.32 -4.62
N ASP A 88 -11.21 7.37 -3.86
CA ASP A 88 -12.13 8.52 -3.86
C ASP A 88 -11.39 9.84 -3.59
N ARG A 89 -10.46 9.83 -2.63
CA ARG A 89 -9.61 11.00 -2.31
C ARG A 89 -8.59 11.29 -3.40
N TRP A 90 -8.00 10.26 -4.01
CA TRP A 90 -7.09 10.40 -5.13
C TRP A 90 -7.79 11.10 -6.30
N GLU A 91 -9.02 10.71 -6.59
CA GLU A 91 -9.81 11.29 -7.67
C GLU A 91 -10.24 12.73 -7.42
N GLN A 92 -10.48 13.08 -6.16
CA GLN A 92 -10.80 14.43 -5.71
C GLN A 92 -9.55 15.33 -5.58
N GLY A 93 -8.35 14.73 -5.56
CA GLY A 93 -7.08 15.43 -5.43
C GLY A 93 -6.82 16.37 -6.60
N ARG A 94 -6.33 17.58 -6.31
CA ARG A 94 -6.03 18.63 -7.30
C ARG A 94 -4.59 18.57 -7.87
N GLY A 95 -3.85 17.50 -7.61
CA GLY A 95 -2.44 17.38 -8.03
C GLY A 95 -2.27 16.53 -9.28
N ALA A 96 -1.16 16.74 -10.00
CA ALA A 96 -0.78 16.03 -11.22
C ALA A 96 -0.40 14.54 -11.00
N TRP A 97 -0.76 13.96 -9.86
CA TRP A 97 -0.36 12.61 -9.46
C TRP A 97 -0.84 11.53 -10.44
N ARG A 98 -2.02 11.73 -11.05
CA ARG A 98 -2.54 10.83 -12.09
C ARG A 98 -1.59 10.70 -13.27
N ASP A 99 -0.99 11.82 -13.69
CA ASP A 99 -0.08 11.85 -14.83
C ASP A 99 1.31 11.30 -14.45
N LEU A 100 1.70 11.42 -13.19
CA LEU A 100 2.96 10.90 -12.66
C LEU A 100 2.95 9.38 -12.47
N TYR A 101 1.78 8.77 -12.22
CA TYR A 101 1.62 7.36 -11.90
C TYR A 101 0.53 6.69 -12.76
N PRO A 102 0.78 6.50 -14.07
CA PRO A 102 -0.24 6.04 -15.00
C PRO A 102 -0.72 4.60 -14.75
N ARG A 103 0.05 3.76 -14.05
CA ARG A 103 -0.35 2.37 -13.71
C ARG A 103 -1.00 2.27 -12.33
N ALA A 104 -0.81 3.26 -11.46
CA ALA A 104 -1.38 3.25 -10.12
C ALA A 104 -2.90 3.10 -10.12
N LEU A 105 -3.63 3.88 -10.92
CA LEU A 105 -5.09 3.80 -10.96
C LEU A 105 -5.59 2.40 -11.45
N PRO A 106 -5.13 1.88 -12.61
CA PRO A 106 -5.47 0.51 -13.02
C PRO A 106 -5.14 -0.56 -11.98
N ALA A 107 -3.99 -0.45 -11.30
CA ALA A 107 -3.59 -1.40 -10.27
C ALA A 107 -4.53 -1.36 -9.05
N LEU A 108 -4.93 -0.17 -8.61
CA LEU A 108 -5.90 0.00 -7.52
C LEU A 108 -7.29 -0.53 -7.91
N GLU A 109 -7.75 -0.25 -9.13
CA GLU A 109 -9.02 -0.78 -9.64
C GLU A 109 -9.01 -2.31 -9.74
N GLN A 110 -7.89 -2.91 -10.17
CA GLN A 110 -7.72 -4.35 -10.21
C GLN A 110 -7.93 -4.97 -8.82
N VAL A 111 -7.36 -4.37 -7.76
CA VAL A 111 -7.56 -4.82 -6.37
C VAL A 111 -9.03 -4.76 -5.95
N LEU A 112 -9.77 -3.73 -6.37
CA LEU A 112 -11.18 -3.60 -6.03
C LEU A 112 -12.05 -4.67 -6.71
N ASN A 113 -11.63 -5.15 -7.89
CA ASN A 113 -12.39 -6.06 -8.75
C ASN A 113 -11.97 -7.55 -8.66
N SER A 114 -10.76 -7.85 -8.20
CA SER A 114 -10.28 -9.22 -7.90
C SER A 114 -10.99 -9.82 -6.71
#